data_AF-A0A1B6FGM8-F1
#
_entry.id   AF-A0A1B6FGM8-F1
#
_cell.length_a   1.000
_cell.length_b   1.000
_cell.length_c   1.000
_cell.angle_alpha   90.00
_cell.angle_beta   90.00
_cell.angle_gamma   90.00
#
_symmetry.space_group_name_H-M   'P 1'
#
loop_
_entity.id
_entity.type
_entity.pdbx_description
1 polymer ?
#
loop_
_entity_poly.entity_id
_entity_poly.type
_entity_poly.pdbx_seq_one_letter_code
_entity_poly.pdbx_strand_id
1 'polypeptide(L)'
;SLDLHKEDKEKMVAEGVLDKVFLALSREPGIPKTYVQDLMRGEAKSLYRKLVLEGGHFYVCGDVTMAEHVLQTLKAILQAESKMSAEEVENYMLTLRAENRYHEDIFGVTFRISEAHNKTRETARVRLASQ
;
A
#
# COMPACT_ATOMS: atom_id res chain seq x y z
N SER A 1 10.56 -18.81 9.83
CA SER A 1 10.00 -17.84 8.88
C SER A 1 9.03 -16.94 9.64
N LEU A 2 9.21 -15.62 9.58
CA LEU A 2 8.32 -14.66 10.24
C LEU A 2 7.10 -14.41 9.35
N ASP A 3 6.24 -15.42 9.23
CA ASP A 3 4.99 -15.35 8.50
C ASP A 3 3.83 -15.47 9.49
N LEU A 4 3.40 -14.30 10.00
CA LEU A 4 2.35 -14.23 11.02
C LEU A 4 1.02 -14.79 10.46
N HIS A 5 0.35 -15.64 11.26
CA HIS A 5 -0.90 -16.32 10.90
C HIS A 5 -0.81 -17.20 9.63
N LYS A 6 0.36 -17.80 9.36
CA LYS A 6 0.56 -18.63 8.17
C LYS A 6 -0.51 -19.71 8.02
N GLU A 7 -0.71 -20.52 9.06
CA GLU A 7 -1.66 -21.66 9.03
C GLU A 7 -3.10 -21.18 8.84
N ASP A 8 -3.51 -20.10 9.52
CA ASP A 8 -4.83 -19.50 9.37
C ASP A 8 -5.07 -19.03 7.92
N LYS A 9 -4.09 -18.36 7.33
CA LYS A 9 -4.17 -17.89 5.93
C LYS A 9 -4.24 -19.05 4.94
N GLU A 10 -3.42 -20.09 5.14
CA GLU A 10 -3.45 -21.30 4.30
C GLU A 10 -4.82 -21.99 4.37
N LYS A 11 -5.40 -22.07 5.58
CA LYS A 11 -6.75 -22.60 5.78
C LYS A 11 -7.81 -21.75 5.09
N MET A 12 -7.77 -20.43 5.23
CA MET A 12 -8.73 -19.52 4.58
C MET A 12 -8.66 -19.59 3.05
N VAL A 13 -7.48 -19.84 2.47
CA VAL A 13 -7.35 -20.11 1.03
C VAL A 13 -7.99 -21.47 0.68
N ALA A 14 -7.73 -22.51 1.45
CA ALA A 14 -8.31 -23.84 1.23
C ALA A 14 -9.86 -23.83 1.33
N GLU A 15 -10.41 -22.98 2.20
CA GLU A 15 -11.85 -22.79 2.39
C GLU A 15 -12.48 -21.81 1.39
N GLY A 16 -11.69 -21.17 0.51
CA GLY A 16 -12.17 -20.22 -0.49
C GLY A 16 -12.56 -18.84 0.07
N VAL A 17 -12.21 -18.54 1.32
CA VAL A 17 -12.41 -17.21 1.93
C VAL A 17 -11.41 -16.21 1.35
N LEU A 18 -10.16 -16.63 1.13
CA LEU A 18 -9.14 -15.85 0.44
C LEU A 18 -8.84 -16.45 -0.94
N ASP A 19 -8.94 -15.64 -1.99
CA ASP A 19 -8.54 -16.05 -3.35
C ASP A 19 -7.02 -16.25 -3.46
N LYS A 20 -6.24 -15.33 -2.87
CA LYS A 20 -4.78 -15.33 -2.91
C LYS A 20 -4.18 -14.69 -1.65
N VAL A 21 -2.96 -15.12 -1.32
CA VAL A 21 -2.13 -14.53 -0.25
C VAL A 21 -0.77 -14.17 -0.81
N PHE A 22 -0.30 -12.96 -0.48
CA PHE A 22 1.01 -12.46 -0.87
C PHE A 22 1.83 -12.14 0.38
N LEU A 23 3.11 -12.53 0.40
CA LEU A 23 4.03 -12.27 1.50
C LEU A 23 5.27 -11.52 0.99
N ALA A 24 5.50 -10.32 1.54
CA ALA A 24 6.67 -9.52 1.24
C ALA A 24 7.72 -9.68 2.35
N LEU A 25 8.90 -10.20 2.00
CA LEU A 25 10.01 -10.38 2.94
C LEU A 25 11.07 -9.30 2.71
N SER A 26 11.27 -8.42 3.70
CA SER A 26 12.19 -7.29 3.56
C SER A 26 13.60 -7.55 4.10
N ARG A 27 13.82 -8.67 4.80
CA ARG A 27 15.07 -8.98 5.52
C ARG A 27 15.49 -10.46 5.48
N GLU A 28 14.78 -11.30 4.75
CA GLU A 28 15.10 -12.74 4.70
C GLU A 28 16.42 -12.93 3.92
N PRO A 29 17.45 -13.56 4.50
CA PRO A 29 18.72 -13.78 3.81
C PRO A 29 18.54 -14.54 2.49
N GLY A 30 19.21 -14.06 1.43
CA GLY A 30 19.12 -14.66 0.11
C GLY A 30 17.85 -14.31 -0.68
N ILE A 31 16.91 -13.56 -0.10
CA ILE A 31 15.72 -13.05 -0.80
C ILE A 31 15.88 -11.53 -1.02
N PRO A 32 15.61 -11.02 -2.23
CA PRO A 32 15.57 -9.57 -2.46
C PRO A 32 14.58 -8.89 -1.52
N LYS A 33 15.02 -7.79 -0.92
CA LYS A 33 14.19 -6.96 -0.05
C LYS A 33 12.92 -6.52 -0.78
N THR A 34 11.79 -6.99 -0.31
CA THR A 34 10.49 -6.74 -0.93
C THR A 34 9.51 -6.14 0.08
N TYR A 35 8.71 -5.17 -0.37
CA TYR A 35 7.59 -4.59 0.37
C TYR A 35 6.24 -4.87 -0.33
N VAL A 36 5.14 -4.60 0.37
CA VAL A 36 3.78 -4.85 -0.16
C VAL A 36 3.49 -4.07 -1.44
N GLN A 37 3.97 -2.83 -1.54
CA GLN A 37 3.84 -2.02 -2.76
C GLN A 37 4.63 -2.57 -3.95
N ASP A 38 5.68 -3.36 -3.71
CA ASP A 38 6.41 -4.02 -4.79
C ASP A 38 5.58 -5.18 -5.36
N LEU A 39 4.92 -5.95 -4.49
CA LEU A 39 3.99 -7.01 -4.90
C LEU A 39 2.75 -6.44 -5.60
N MET A 40 2.23 -5.28 -5.14
CA MET A 40 1.11 -4.60 -5.81
C MET A 40 1.42 -4.27 -7.27
N ARG A 41 2.65 -3.86 -7.61
CA ARG A 41 3.03 -3.57 -9.00
C ARG A 41 3.01 -4.83 -9.87
N GLY A 42 3.35 -5.99 -9.31
CA GLY A 42 3.22 -7.27 -10.00
C GLY A 42 1.76 -7.67 -10.28
N GLU A 43 0.84 -7.26 -9.42
CA GLU A 43 -0.60 -7.55 -9.53
C GLU A 43 -1.44 -6.38 -10.09
N ALA A 44 -0.81 -5.38 -10.71
CA ALA A 44 -1.44 -4.13 -11.12
C ALA A 44 -2.76 -4.31 -11.89
N LYS A 45 -2.77 -5.18 -12.90
CA LYS A 45 -3.95 -5.48 -13.72
C LYS A 45 -5.09 -6.10 -12.91
N SER A 46 -4.75 -7.03 -12.02
CA SER A 46 -5.72 -7.73 -11.16
C SER A 46 -6.33 -6.75 -10.15
N LEU A 47 -5.48 -5.92 -9.54
CA LEU A 47 -5.90 -4.86 -8.61
C LEU A 47 -6.83 -3.84 -9.31
N TYR A 48 -6.44 -3.34 -10.48
CA TYR A 48 -7.27 -2.40 -11.25
C TYR A 48 -8.63 -3.01 -11.58
N ARG A 49 -8.64 -4.23 -12.11
CA ARG A 49 -9.89 -4.94 -12.44
C ARG A 49 -10.81 -5.05 -11.21
N LYS A 50 -10.30 -5.55 -10.09
CA LYS A 50 -11.10 -5.76 -8.87
C LYS A 50 -11.64 -4.45 -8.30
N LEU A 51 -10.79 -3.42 -8.22
CA LEU A 51 -11.17 -2.15 -7.59
C LEU A 51 -12.07 -1.28 -8.48
N VAL A 52 -11.75 -1.21 -9.78
CA VAL A 52 -12.39 -0.27 -10.71
C VAL A 52 -13.51 -0.93 -11.49
N LEU A 53 -13.27 -2.10 -12.08
CA LEU A 53 -14.26 -2.76 -12.94
C LEU A 53 -15.29 -3.57 -12.16
N GLU A 54 -14.88 -4.15 -11.03
CA GLU A 54 -15.76 -5.01 -10.20
C GLU A 54 -16.31 -4.26 -8.98
N GLY A 55 -15.96 -2.98 -8.79
CA GLY A 55 -16.46 -2.17 -7.69
C GLY A 55 -15.95 -2.59 -6.30
N GLY A 56 -14.80 -3.27 -6.25
CA GLY A 56 -14.23 -3.79 -5.01
C GLY A 56 -13.82 -2.71 -4.01
N HIS A 57 -13.39 -3.19 -2.84
CA HIS A 57 -12.91 -2.36 -1.74
C HIS A 57 -11.41 -2.55 -1.54
N PHE A 58 -10.73 -1.50 -1.10
CA PHE A 58 -9.30 -1.50 -0.81
C PHE A 58 -9.07 -1.12 0.65
N TYR A 59 -8.34 -1.96 1.38
CA TYR A 59 -8.06 -1.80 2.81
C TYR A 59 -6.56 -1.73 3.04
N VAL A 60 -6.13 -0.75 3.85
CA VAL A 60 -4.74 -0.56 4.26
C VAL A 60 -4.69 -0.43 5.78
N CYS A 61 -3.84 -1.22 6.43
CA CYS A 61 -3.68 -1.18 7.88
C CYS A 61 -2.19 -1.23 8.26
N GLY A 62 -1.77 -0.36 9.19
CA GLY A 62 -0.42 -0.38 9.75
C GLY A 62 0.24 1.01 9.86
N ASP A 63 1.52 1.08 9.50
CA ASP A 63 2.33 2.30 9.64
C ASP A 63 1.96 3.40 8.64
N VAL A 64 2.04 4.65 9.07
CA VAL A 64 1.74 5.83 8.22
C VAL A 64 2.62 5.90 6.97
N THR A 65 3.90 5.57 7.08
CA THR A 65 4.84 5.60 5.94
C THR A 65 4.52 4.49 4.95
N MET A 66 4.11 3.33 5.46
CA MET A 66 3.70 2.20 4.63
C MET A 66 2.42 2.56 3.86
N ALA A 67 1.43 3.13 4.53
CA ALA A 67 0.19 3.55 3.91
C ALA A 67 0.40 4.62 2.82
N GLU A 68 1.28 5.59 3.06
CA GLU A 68 1.64 6.57 2.03
C GLU A 68 2.23 5.91 0.78
N HIS A 69 3.18 4.98 0.94
CA HIS A 69 3.76 4.25 -0.20
C HIS A 69 2.75 3.37 -0.95
N VAL A 70 1.82 2.75 -0.22
CA VAL A 70 0.72 1.98 -0.80
C VAL A 70 -0.21 2.89 -1.62
N LEU A 71 -0.61 4.04 -1.06
CA LEU A 71 -1.45 5.02 -1.75
C LEU A 71 -0.80 5.51 -3.04
N GLN A 72 0.48 5.90 -3.01
CA GLN A 72 1.19 6.36 -4.21
C GLN A 72 1.29 5.25 -5.27
N THR A 73 1.49 4.00 -4.84
CA THR A 73 1.56 2.86 -5.76
C THR A 73 0.19 2.56 -6.37
N LEU A 74 -0.90 2.63 -5.59
CA LEU A 74 -2.24 2.46 -6.10
C LEU A 74 -2.58 3.54 -7.14
N LYS A 75 -2.24 4.81 -6.87
CA LYS A 75 -2.41 5.91 -7.83
C LYS A 75 -1.67 5.67 -9.13
N ALA A 76 -0.42 5.20 -9.05
CA ALA A 76 0.37 4.86 -10.24
C ALA A 76 -0.25 3.70 -11.04
N ILE A 77 -0.79 2.68 -10.37
CA ILE A 77 -1.50 1.57 -11.02
C ILE A 77 -2.76 2.09 -11.74
N LEU A 78 -3.57 2.92 -11.07
CA LEU A 78 -4.76 3.51 -11.67
C LEU A 78 -4.39 4.30 -12.93
N GLN A 79 -3.40 5.20 -12.84
CA GLN A 79 -2.91 5.98 -13.97
C GLN A 79 -2.46 5.11 -15.15
N ALA A 80 -1.68 4.05 -14.87
CA ALA A 80 -1.14 3.19 -15.91
C ALA A 80 -2.22 2.34 -16.61
N GLU A 81 -3.19 1.81 -15.86
CA GLU A 81 -4.18 0.87 -16.38
C GLU A 81 -5.40 1.59 -17.03
N SER A 82 -5.71 2.83 -16.64
CA SER A 82 -6.85 3.60 -17.20
C SER A 82 -6.46 4.76 -18.11
N LYS A 83 -5.16 5.08 -18.23
CA LYS A 83 -4.66 6.29 -18.90
C LYS A 83 -5.20 7.60 -18.32
N MET A 84 -5.69 7.58 -17.09
CA MET A 84 -6.09 8.79 -16.36
C MET A 84 -4.88 9.71 -16.15
N SER A 85 -5.11 11.01 -16.26
CA SER A 85 -4.21 12.05 -15.78
C SER A 85 -4.05 11.96 -14.26
N ALA A 86 -3.02 12.62 -13.72
CA ALA A 86 -2.80 12.67 -12.28
C ALA A 86 -4.02 13.27 -11.53
N GLU A 87 -4.65 14.31 -12.10
CA GLU A 87 -5.84 14.93 -11.52
C GLU A 87 -7.06 13.98 -11.52
N GLU A 88 -7.29 13.26 -12.60
CA GLU A 88 -8.36 12.25 -12.67
C GLU A 88 -8.15 11.13 -11.65
N VAL A 89 -6.91 10.71 -11.42
CA VAL A 89 -6.59 9.73 -10.38
C VAL A 89 -6.87 10.29 -8.98
N GLU A 90 -6.50 11.54 -8.68
CA GLU A 90 -6.84 12.17 -7.39
C GLU A 90 -8.36 12.22 -7.18
N ASN A 91 -9.11 12.67 -8.19
CA ASN A 91 -10.57 12.72 -8.15
C ASN A 91 -11.20 11.33 -7.97
N TYR A 92 -10.65 10.31 -8.62
CA TYR A 92 -11.09 8.93 -8.45
C TYR A 92 -10.83 8.42 -7.03
N MET A 93 -9.67 8.73 -6.44
CA MET A 93 -9.38 8.39 -5.04
C MET A 93 -10.33 9.09 -4.06
N LEU A 94 -10.71 10.34 -4.32
CA LEU A 94 -11.75 11.03 -3.53
C LEU A 94 -13.11 10.34 -3.67
N THR A 95 -13.46 9.89 -4.87
CA THR A 95 -14.69 9.13 -5.13
C THR A 95 -14.69 7.82 -4.35
N LEU A 96 -13.59 7.04 -4.37
CA LEU A 96 -13.48 5.81 -3.59
C LEU A 96 -13.66 6.03 -2.09
N ARG A 97 -13.16 7.14 -1.54
CA ARG A 97 -13.35 7.49 -0.13
C ARG A 97 -14.80 7.88 0.16
N ALA A 98 -15.40 8.71 -0.70
CA ALA A 98 -16.79 9.14 -0.57
C ALA A 98 -17.78 7.96 -0.64
N GLU A 99 -17.47 6.96 -1.48
CA GLU A 99 -18.24 5.72 -1.61
C GLU A 99 -17.90 4.66 -0.55
N ASN A 100 -17.02 4.97 0.41
CA ASN A 100 -16.58 4.04 1.44
C ASN A 100 -15.97 2.74 0.88
N ARG A 101 -15.19 2.85 -0.20
CA ARG A 101 -14.48 1.75 -0.87
C ARG A 101 -12.97 1.79 -0.71
N TYR A 102 -12.40 2.87 -0.16
CA TYR A 102 -10.99 2.96 0.22
C TYR A 102 -10.86 3.26 1.72
N HIS A 103 -10.19 2.36 2.43
CA HIS A 103 -10.15 2.29 3.89
C HIS A 103 -8.72 2.32 4.41
N GLU A 104 -8.45 3.16 5.41
CA GLU A 104 -7.14 3.27 6.07
C GLU A 104 -7.31 3.15 7.58
N ASP A 105 -6.54 2.24 8.19
CA ASP A 105 -6.43 2.07 9.65
C ASP A 105 -4.96 2.24 10.06
N ILE A 106 -4.60 3.46 10.47
CA ILE A 106 -3.20 3.88 10.61
C ILE A 106 -2.81 4.04 12.08
N PHE A 107 -1.80 3.29 12.50
CA PHE A 107 -1.34 3.24 13.90
C PHE A 107 -0.35 4.37 14.26
N GLY A 108 -0.06 5.29 13.32
CA GLY A 108 0.94 6.34 13.45
C GLY A 108 2.34 5.92 12.97
N VAL A 109 3.38 6.56 13.49
CA VAL A 109 4.78 6.19 13.21
C VAL A 109 5.19 5.05 14.15
N THR A 110 5.18 3.84 13.63
CA THR A 110 5.46 2.60 14.38
C THR A 110 6.73 1.92 13.89
N PHE A 111 7.12 2.13 12.63
CA PHE A 111 8.37 1.63 12.07
C PHE A 111 9.39 2.74 11.85
N ARG A 112 10.67 2.42 12.09
CA ARG A 112 11.81 3.32 11.82
C ARG A 112 11.65 4.71 12.44
N ILE A 113 11.10 4.77 13.65
CA ILE A 113 10.82 6.01 14.39
C ILE A 113 12.02 6.96 14.39
N SER A 114 13.24 6.44 14.65
CA SER A 114 14.47 7.24 14.61
C SER A 114 14.79 7.81 13.22
N GLU A 115 14.72 7.01 12.16
CA GLU A 115 14.98 7.45 10.79
C GLU A 115 13.90 8.44 10.31
N ALA A 116 12.64 8.18 10.63
CA ALA A 116 11.51 9.04 10.27
C ALA A 116 11.59 10.40 10.97
N HIS A 117 11.90 10.43 12.27
CA HIS A 117 12.11 11.69 12.99
C HIS A 117 13.33 12.45 12.46
N ASN A 118 14.43 11.75 12.14
CA ASN A 118 15.62 12.39 11.58
C ASN A 118 15.32 13.01 10.21
N LYS A 119 14.67 12.28 9.30
CA LYS A 119 14.28 12.79 7.98
C LYS A 119 13.33 13.98 8.08
N THR A 120 12.37 13.94 9.00
CA THR A 120 11.43 15.05 9.23
C THR A 120 12.17 16.30 9.72
N ARG A 121 13.07 16.15 10.70
CA ARG A 121 13.89 17.26 11.22
C ARG A 121 14.82 17.84 10.17
N GLU A 122 15.41 17.00 9.33
CA GLU A 122 16.30 17.42 8.25
C GLU A 122 15.54 18.18 7.16
N THR A 123 14.36 17.69 6.76
CA THR A 123 13.48 18.37 5.80
C THR A 123 13.03 19.75 6.32
N ALA A 124 12.67 19.84 7.61
CA ALA A 124 12.33 21.11 8.26
C ALA A 124 13.52 22.08 8.31
N ARG A 125 14.73 21.56 8.60
CA ARG A 125 15.98 22.33 8.57
C ARG A 125 16.26 22.91 7.18
N VAL A 126 16.12 22.10 6.13
CA VAL A 126 16.33 22.54 4.74
C VAL A 126 15.33 23.64 4.36
N ARG A 127 14.05 23.51 4.72
CA ARG A 127 13.02 24.54 4.47
C ARG A 127 13.28 25.87 5.19
N LEU A 128 13.83 25.82 6.41
CA LEU A 128 14.19 27.03 7.16
C LEU A 128 15.45 27.70 6.61
N ALA A 129 16.38 26.94 6.02
CA ALA A 129 17.61 27.46 5.44
C ALA A 129 17.47 27.97 3.99
N SER A 130 16.30 27.76 3.37
CA SER A 130 15.98 28.20 2.01
C SER A 130 14.98 29.37 1.98
N GLN A 131 14.72 29.98 3.13
CA GLN A 131 14.11 31.30 3.31
C GLN A 131 15.20 32.32 3.64
#